data_AF-A0A1G8TJM4-F1
#
_entry.id   AF-A0A1G8TJM4-F1
#
_cell.length_a   1.000
_cell.length_b   1.000
_cell.length_c   1.000
_cell.angle_alpha   90.00
_cell.angle_beta   90.00
_cell.angle_gamma   90.00
#
_symmetry.space_group_name_H-M   'P 1'
#
loop_
_entity.id
_entity.type
_entity.pdbx_description
1 polymer ?
#
loop_
_entity_poly.entity_id
_entity_poly.type
_entity_poly.pdbx_seq_one_letter_code
_entity_poly.pdbx_strand_id
1 'polypeptide(L)'
;MHAFREVETAAYCPRKLYYRQRDADTEETPERVKRRRELAFEYDRLRSVEGALAEAPVAVTPTQYRANLGCARARIDYWDELVNPTDRDVFLRGRDCYGVVHKILEAEMPTPSLVFGGEPPEQGVWEPQSVRLVAAAKALSWERELSVDRAVAEYPGYGVVRQIDIDTRRTAAYRSARRTVSAIDGPPAKTSNRSKCGACEYRDQCGVSTRSLSSLLGG
;
A
#
# COMPACT_ATOMS: atom_id res chain seq x y z
N MET A 1 15.27 -11.04 2.12
CA MET A 1 14.58 -10.11 1.21
C MET A 1 13.11 -10.24 1.49
N HIS A 2 12.36 -9.13 1.53
CA HIS A 2 10.98 -9.12 2.04
C HIS A 2 9.99 -8.58 1.00
N ALA A 3 8.76 -9.08 0.98
CA ALA A 3 7.76 -8.54 0.07
C ALA A 3 7.35 -7.12 0.49
N PHE A 4 6.98 -6.27 -0.47
CA PHE A 4 6.47 -4.91 -0.19
C PHE A 4 5.29 -4.92 0.81
N ARG A 5 4.43 -5.94 0.72
CA ARG A 5 3.31 -6.15 1.63
C ARG A 5 3.75 -6.53 3.04
N GLU A 6 4.85 -7.24 3.20
CA GLU A 6 5.36 -7.62 4.53
C GLU A 6 5.88 -6.39 5.26
N VAL A 7 6.68 -5.54 4.60
CA VAL A 7 7.17 -4.31 5.22
C VAL A 7 6.05 -3.31 5.50
N GLU A 8 5.04 -3.22 4.63
CA GLU A 8 3.79 -2.49 4.91
C GLU A 8 3.10 -3.03 6.17
N THR A 9 2.92 -4.35 6.25
CA THR A 9 2.24 -5.01 7.38
C THR A 9 3.04 -4.85 8.68
N ALA A 10 4.37 -4.91 8.63
CA ALA A 10 5.22 -4.66 9.79
C ALA A 10 5.06 -3.22 10.31
N ALA A 11 5.01 -2.22 9.43
CA ALA A 11 4.73 -0.85 9.82
C ALA A 11 3.31 -0.67 10.41
N TYR A 12 2.32 -1.42 9.89
CA TYR A 12 0.97 -1.39 10.43
C TYR A 12 0.87 -2.05 11.82
N CYS A 13 1.31 -3.31 11.93
CA CYS A 13 1.31 -4.11 13.15
C CYS A 13 2.25 -5.31 12.97
N PRO A 14 3.42 -5.33 13.62
CA PRO A 14 4.38 -6.46 13.53
C PRO A 14 3.75 -7.79 13.97
N ARG A 15 2.86 -7.74 14.97
CA ARG A 15 2.16 -8.93 15.44
C ARG A 15 1.15 -9.47 14.43
N LYS A 16 0.52 -8.61 13.62
CA LYS A 16 -0.31 -9.05 12.48
C LYS A 16 0.55 -9.79 11.45
N LEU A 17 1.73 -9.26 11.14
CA LEU A 17 2.67 -9.92 10.23
C LEU A 17 3.08 -11.31 10.74
N TYR A 18 3.38 -11.44 12.04
CA TYR A 18 3.73 -12.73 12.65
C TYR A 18 2.69 -13.83 12.41
N TYR A 19 1.40 -13.51 12.59
CA TYR A 19 0.31 -14.46 12.35
C TYR A 19 0.14 -14.74 10.86
N ARG A 20 0.17 -13.69 10.02
CA ARG A 20 0.05 -13.85 8.56
C ARG A 20 1.13 -14.74 7.95
N GLN A 21 2.37 -14.67 8.43
CA GLN A 21 3.45 -15.54 7.94
C GLN A 21 3.27 -17.02 8.31
N ARG A 22 2.38 -17.32 9.27
CA ARG A 22 2.08 -18.68 9.74
C ARG A 22 0.72 -19.18 9.26
N ASP A 23 -0.02 -18.31 8.61
CA ASP A 23 -1.27 -18.65 7.97
C ASP A 23 -0.96 -19.33 6.63
N ALA A 24 -1.39 -20.58 6.48
CA ALA A 24 -1.17 -21.34 5.24
C ALA A 24 -2.08 -20.85 4.10
N ASP A 25 -3.14 -20.12 4.45
CA ASP A 25 -4.06 -19.55 3.48
C ASP A 25 -3.46 -18.26 2.90
N THR A 26 -3.13 -18.32 1.61
CA THR A 26 -2.80 -17.11 0.86
C THR A 26 -4.08 -16.28 0.72
N GLU A 27 -4.18 -15.16 1.44
CA GLU A 27 -5.28 -14.20 1.29
C GLU A 27 -5.35 -13.72 -0.16
N GLU A 28 -6.31 -14.26 -0.93
CA GLU A 28 -6.65 -13.70 -2.23
C GLU A 28 -7.17 -12.27 -2.04
N THR A 29 -6.73 -11.34 -2.90
CA THR A 29 -7.26 -9.97 -2.86
C THR A 29 -8.77 -10.01 -3.14
N PRO A 30 -9.63 -9.47 -2.25
CA PRO A 30 -11.07 -9.50 -2.47
C PRO A 30 -11.50 -8.84 -3.79
N GLU A 31 -12.50 -9.40 -4.47
CA GLU A 31 -12.96 -8.93 -5.79
C GLU A 31 -13.33 -7.44 -5.81
N ARG A 32 -13.98 -6.95 -4.74
CA ARG A 32 -14.28 -5.52 -4.57
C ARG A 32 -13.01 -4.65 -4.60
N VAL A 33 -11.91 -5.15 -4.02
CA VAL A 33 -10.62 -4.43 -4.03
C VAL A 33 -10.01 -4.46 -5.42
N LYS A 34 -10.09 -5.60 -6.15
CA LYS A 34 -9.64 -5.70 -7.55
C LYS A 34 -10.39 -4.69 -8.44
N ARG A 35 -11.73 -4.70 -8.44
CA ARG A 35 -12.56 -3.75 -9.21
C ARG A 35 -12.27 -2.28 -8.88
N ARG A 36 -12.01 -1.96 -7.61
CA ARG A 36 -11.58 -0.60 -7.23
C ARG A 36 -10.21 -0.25 -7.76
N ARG A 37 -9.27 -1.20 -7.86
CA ARG A 37 -7.95 -0.92 -8.44
C ARG A 37 -8.04 -0.64 -9.93
N GLU A 38 -8.92 -1.32 -10.66
CA GLU A 38 -9.12 -1.10 -12.11
C GLU A 38 -9.47 0.35 -12.45
N LEU A 39 -10.20 1.05 -11.57
CA LEU A 39 -10.52 2.48 -11.76
C LEU A 39 -9.27 3.36 -11.94
N ALA A 40 -8.11 2.94 -11.41
CA ALA A 40 -6.85 3.63 -11.58
C ALA A 40 -6.44 3.77 -13.06
N PHE A 41 -6.89 2.86 -13.92
CA PHE A 41 -6.57 2.83 -15.34
C PHE A 41 -7.66 3.46 -16.21
N GLU A 42 -8.70 4.03 -15.59
CA GLU A 42 -9.87 4.59 -16.27
C GLU A 42 -10.14 6.06 -15.91
N TYR A 43 -9.21 6.75 -15.23
CA TYR A 43 -9.46 8.11 -14.73
C TYR A 43 -9.93 9.10 -15.80
N ASP A 44 -9.36 9.07 -17.01
CA ASP A 44 -9.80 9.98 -18.07
C ASP A 44 -11.23 9.71 -18.51
N ARG A 45 -11.60 8.43 -18.67
CA ARG A 45 -12.98 8.03 -18.98
C ARG A 45 -13.92 8.45 -17.84
N LEU A 46 -13.59 8.11 -16.59
CA LEU A 46 -14.40 8.42 -15.41
C LEU A 46 -14.58 9.93 -15.19
N ARG A 47 -13.57 10.72 -15.56
CA ARG A 47 -13.60 12.18 -15.45
C ARG A 47 -14.44 12.84 -16.55
N SER A 48 -14.38 12.34 -17.79
CA SER A 48 -14.91 13.02 -18.98
C SER A 48 -16.25 12.48 -19.48
N VAL A 49 -16.51 11.19 -19.30
CA VAL A 49 -17.71 10.54 -19.85
C VAL A 49 -18.88 10.68 -18.87
N GLU A 50 -20.00 11.20 -19.37
CA GLU A 50 -21.25 11.25 -18.62
C GLU A 50 -21.77 9.86 -18.31
N GLY A 51 -22.31 9.66 -17.09
CA GLY A 51 -22.79 8.34 -16.64
C GLY A 51 -21.71 7.30 -16.31
N ALA A 52 -20.43 7.51 -16.66
CA ALA A 52 -19.36 6.53 -16.40
C ALA A 52 -19.16 6.19 -14.91
N LEU A 53 -19.55 7.10 -14.01
CA LEU A 53 -19.45 6.91 -12.56
C LEU A 53 -20.69 6.26 -11.93
N ALA A 54 -21.79 6.07 -12.68
CA ALA A 54 -23.05 5.57 -12.13
C ALA A 54 -22.91 4.16 -11.54
N GLU A 55 -22.20 3.27 -12.26
CA GLU A 55 -22.00 1.86 -11.88
C GLU A 55 -20.58 1.58 -11.34
N ALA A 56 -19.73 2.62 -11.26
CA ALA A 56 -18.36 2.46 -10.79
C ALA A 56 -18.33 2.26 -9.26
N PRO A 57 -17.44 1.39 -8.72
CA PRO A 57 -17.33 1.13 -7.28
C PRO A 57 -16.65 2.27 -6.48
N VAL A 58 -17.03 3.51 -6.76
CA VAL A 58 -16.58 4.72 -6.08
C VAL A 58 -17.24 4.87 -4.70
N ALA A 59 -16.57 5.60 -3.81
CA ALA A 59 -16.98 5.81 -2.43
C ALA A 59 -17.46 7.24 -2.16
N VAL A 60 -17.46 8.10 -3.19
CA VAL A 60 -17.86 9.51 -3.12
C VAL A 60 -18.83 9.85 -4.25
N THR A 61 -19.48 11.00 -4.18
CA THR A 61 -20.40 11.45 -5.24
C THR A 61 -19.65 11.66 -6.56
N PRO A 62 -20.31 11.50 -7.73
CA PRO A 62 -19.68 11.74 -9.02
C PRO A 62 -19.05 13.14 -9.16
N THR A 63 -19.72 14.16 -8.61
CA THR A 63 -19.21 15.55 -8.58
C THR A 63 -17.93 15.65 -7.77
N GLN A 64 -17.92 15.08 -6.56
CA GLN A 64 -16.73 15.09 -5.70
C GLN A 64 -15.58 14.28 -6.33
N TYR A 65 -15.89 13.15 -6.94
CA TYR A 65 -14.92 12.32 -7.66
C TYR A 65 -14.21 13.11 -8.77
N ARG A 66 -14.99 13.76 -9.64
CA ARG A 66 -14.46 14.57 -10.74
C ARG A 66 -13.67 15.78 -10.24
N ALA A 67 -14.14 16.43 -9.16
CA ALA A 67 -13.40 17.51 -8.52
C ALA A 67 -12.04 17.02 -7.98
N ASN A 68 -12.00 15.87 -7.32
CA ASN A 68 -10.76 15.28 -6.81
C ASN A 68 -9.77 14.96 -7.93
N LEU A 69 -10.23 14.33 -9.03
CA LEU A 69 -9.39 14.07 -10.20
C LEU A 69 -8.92 15.36 -10.87
N GLY A 70 -9.77 16.39 -10.93
CA GLY A 70 -9.39 17.72 -11.43
C GLY A 70 -8.26 18.35 -10.61
N CYS A 71 -8.37 18.28 -9.27
CA CYS A 71 -7.30 18.74 -8.37
C CYS A 71 -6.01 17.93 -8.51
N ALA A 72 -6.11 16.60 -8.69
CA ALA A 72 -4.96 15.73 -8.89
C ALA A 72 -4.23 16.08 -10.20
N ARG A 73 -4.98 16.23 -11.31
CA ARG A 73 -4.44 16.63 -12.62
C ARG A 73 -3.72 17.98 -12.57
N ALA A 74 -4.23 18.93 -11.79
CA ALA A 74 -3.60 20.25 -11.65
C ALA A 74 -2.30 20.23 -10.82
N ARG A 75 -2.00 19.15 -10.09
CA ARG A 75 -0.85 19.05 -9.17
C ARG A 75 0.22 18.06 -9.60
N ILE A 76 -0.11 17.15 -10.51
CA ILE A 76 0.79 16.08 -10.97
C ILE A 76 1.20 16.42 -12.38
N ASP A 77 2.48 16.77 -12.55
CA ASP A 77 3.02 17.24 -13.82
C ASP A 77 3.06 16.15 -14.91
N TYR A 78 2.99 14.88 -14.50
CA TYR A 78 3.02 13.68 -15.35
C TYR A 78 1.66 12.94 -15.31
N TRP A 79 0.57 13.72 -15.41
CA TRP A 79 -0.79 13.20 -15.37
C TRP A 79 -1.06 12.21 -16.51
N ASP A 80 -0.55 12.48 -17.70
CA ASP A 80 -0.83 11.68 -18.89
C ASP A 80 -0.19 10.28 -18.76
N GLU A 81 1.01 10.19 -18.20
CA GLU A 81 1.67 8.93 -17.84
C GLU A 81 0.93 8.20 -16.72
N LEU A 82 0.33 8.92 -15.77
CA LEU A 82 -0.44 8.32 -14.68
C LEU A 82 -1.70 7.62 -15.18
N VAL A 83 -2.43 8.25 -16.11
CA VAL A 83 -3.68 7.70 -16.66
C VAL A 83 -3.42 6.67 -17.76
N ASN A 84 -2.31 6.80 -18.49
CA ASN A 84 -1.88 5.87 -19.51
C ASN A 84 -0.43 5.41 -19.28
N PRO A 85 -0.20 4.57 -18.26
CA PRO A 85 1.15 4.10 -17.95
C PRO A 85 1.66 3.12 -19.00
N THR A 86 2.93 3.27 -19.37
CA THR A 86 3.65 2.34 -20.26
C THR A 86 3.68 0.93 -19.67
N ASP A 87 3.95 0.86 -18.37
CA ASP A 87 4.21 -0.37 -17.64
C ASP A 87 3.16 -0.57 -16.55
N ARG A 88 2.47 -1.71 -16.59
CA ARG A 88 1.40 -2.09 -15.65
C ARG A 88 1.76 -3.37 -14.90
N ASP A 89 1.45 -3.40 -13.61
CA ASP A 89 1.64 -4.55 -12.73
C ASP A 89 3.04 -5.21 -12.86
N VAL A 90 4.08 -4.37 -12.81
CA VAL A 90 5.47 -4.81 -12.95
C VAL A 90 5.97 -5.38 -11.63
N PHE A 91 6.49 -6.60 -11.69
CA PHE A 91 7.22 -7.19 -10.57
C PHE A 91 8.63 -6.59 -10.51
N LEU A 92 8.96 -5.92 -9.40
CA LEU A 92 10.30 -5.40 -9.13
C LEU A 92 10.98 -6.19 -8.03
N ARG A 93 12.27 -6.43 -8.19
CA ARG A 93 13.17 -7.07 -7.23
C ARG A 93 14.35 -6.15 -6.92
N GLY A 94 14.22 -5.40 -5.83
CA GLY A 94 15.30 -4.59 -5.29
C GLY A 94 16.32 -5.41 -4.49
N ARG A 95 17.32 -4.71 -3.95
CA ARG A 95 18.30 -5.29 -3.01
C ARG A 95 17.67 -5.94 -1.78
N ASP A 96 16.69 -5.27 -1.20
CA ASP A 96 16.14 -5.59 0.13
C ASP A 96 14.70 -6.10 0.08
N CYS A 97 13.92 -5.62 -0.88
CA CYS A 97 12.50 -5.89 -0.99
C CYS A 97 12.09 -6.19 -2.43
N TYR A 98 10.96 -6.89 -2.60
CA TYR A 98 10.38 -7.22 -3.89
C TYR A 98 8.86 -7.11 -3.89
N GLY A 99 8.25 -7.01 -5.06
CA GLY A 99 6.80 -7.11 -5.23
C GLY A 99 6.31 -6.36 -6.46
N VAL A 100 4.98 -6.36 -6.61
CA VAL A 100 4.32 -5.71 -7.75
C VAL A 100 4.14 -4.21 -7.49
N VAL A 101 4.56 -3.42 -8.48
CA VAL A 101 4.22 -2.02 -8.66
C VAL A 101 3.14 -1.92 -9.73
N HIS A 102 2.03 -1.27 -9.42
CA HIS A 102 0.87 -1.29 -10.31
C HIS A 102 1.08 -0.44 -11.58
N LYS A 103 1.87 0.64 -11.47
CA LYS A 103 2.28 1.44 -12.63
C LYS A 103 3.72 1.95 -12.46
N ILE A 104 4.49 1.97 -13.54
CA ILE A 104 5.70 2.77 -13.63
C ILE A 104 5.42 3.94 -14.57
N LEU A 105 5.63 5.15 -14.05
CA LEU A 105 5.40 6.39 -14.77
C LEU A 105 6.73 6.86 -15.35
N GLU A 106 6.87 6.69 -16.66
CA GLU A 106 8.07 7.07 -17.41
C GLU A 106 7.99 8.56 -17.80
N ALA A 107 8.16 9.42 -16.79
CA ALA A 107 8.31 10.87 -16.96
C ALA A 107 9.82 11.24 -17.01
N GLU A 108 10.19 12.46 -16.62
CA GLU A 108 11.60 12.86 -16.49
C GLU A 108 12.39 11.93 -15.55
N MET A 109 11.75 11.45 -14.47
CA MET A 109 12.30 10.43 -13.59
C MET A 109 11.30 9.30 -13.38
N PRO A 110 11.73 8.03 -13.48
CA PRO A 110 10.83 6.89 -13.36
C PRO A 110 10.22 6.84 -11.96
N THR A 111 8.89 6.87 -11.91
CA THR A 111 8.14 7.00 -10.66
C THR A 111 7.20 5.81 -10.46
N PRO A 112 7.31 5.06 -9.35
CA PRO A 112 6.36 3.98 -9.08
C PRO A 112 5.05 4.55 -8.54
N SER A 113 3.93 4.04 -9.06
CA SER A 113 2.59 4.28 -8.50
C SER A 113 2.02 3.01 -7.89
N LEU A 114 1.47 3.14 -6.68
CA LEU A 114 0.75 2.07 -6.00
C LEU A 114 -0.71 2.43 -5.76
N VAL A 115 -1.60 1.48 -6.08
CA VAL A 115 -3.03 1.61 -5.96
C VAL A 115 -3.55 0.99 -4.66
N PHE A 116 -4.24 1.79 -3.87
CA PHE A 116 -4.81 1.43 -2.57
C PHE A 116 -6.35 1.47 -2.64
N GLY A 117 -7.00 0.37 -2.25
CA GLY A 117 -8.46 0.24 -2.33
C GLY A 117 -9.24 0.78 -1.11
N GLY A 118 -8.52 1.28 -0.10
CA GLY A 118 -9.08 1.84 1.13
C GLY A 118 -9.24 3.36 1.07
N GLU A 119 -9.79 3.93 2.14
CA GLU A 119 -9.95 5.38 2.29
C GLU A 119 -8.60 6.08 2.50
N PRO A 120 -8.30 7.16 1.75
CA PRO A 120 -7.13 7.98 2.04
C PRO A 120 -7.29 8.71 3.39
N PRO A 121 -6.18 9.00 4.11
CA PRO A 121 -6.27 9.90 5.26
C PRO A 121 -6.66 11.31 4.80
N GLU A 122 -7.13 12.18 5.71
CA GLU A 122 -7.42 13.58 5.36
C GLU A 122 -6.21 14.27 4.71
N GLN A 123 -5.00 14.03 5.24
CA GLN A 123 -3.75 14.58 4.75
C GLN A 123 -2.65 13.50 4.61
N GLY A 124 -1.75 13.69 3.64
CA GLY A 124 -0.57 12.84 3.47
C GLY A 124 -0.90 11.42 2.97
N VAL A 125 -0.21 10.41 3.49
CA VAL A 125 -0.44 9.00 3.16
C VAL A 125 -0.32 8.22 4.47
N TRP A 126 -1.11 7.15 4.64
CA TRP A 126 -0.97 6.31 5.83
C TRP A 126 0.47 5.79 5.94
N GLU A 127 1.07 5.85 7.13
CA GLU A 127 2.47 5.46 7.34
C GLU A 127 2.82 4.07 6.73
N PRO A 128 2.01 3.00 6.90
CA PRO A 128 2.28 1.71 6.27
C PRO A 128 2.35 1.77 4.74
N GLN A 129 1.46 2.55 4.12
CA GLN A 129 1.42 2.74 2.67
C GLN A 129 2.63 3.55 2.20
N SER A 130 3.04 4.56 2.98
CA SER A 130 4.29 5.30 2.73
C SER A 130 5.52 4.39 2.80
N VAL A 131 5.58 3.46 3.75
CA VAL A 131 6.64 2.44 3.83
C VAL A 131 6.65 1.57 2.59
N ARG A 132 5.48 1.15 2.10
CA ARG A 132 5.36 0.35 0.87
C ARG A 132 5.82 1.10 -0.37
N LEU A 133 5.44 2.37 -0.50
CA LEU A 133 5.85 3.24 -1.61
C LEU A 133 7.38 3.43 -1.64
N VAL A 134 8.00 3.65 -0.47
CA VAL A 134 9.47 3.72 -0.36
C VAL A 134 10.11 2.39 -0.75
N ALA A 135 9.55 1.25 -0.34
CA ALA A 135 10.07 -0.06 -0.73
C ALA A 135 10.03 -0.26 -2.27
N ALA A 136 8.93 0.14 -2.91
CA ALA A 136 8.79 0.13 -4.37
C ALA A 136 9.80 1.07 -5.06
N ALA A 137 9.95 2.30 -4.58
CA ALA A 137 10.92 3.26 -5.11
C ALA A 137 12.37 2.77 -4.98
N LYS A 138 12.73 2.17 -3.84
CA LYS A 138 14.07 1.59 -3.65
C LYS A 138 14.31 0.35 -4.52
N ALA A 139 13.27 -0.43 -4.81
CA ALA A 139 13.39 -1.55 -5.74
C ALA A 139 13.56 -1.08 -7.19
N LEU A 140 12.75 -0.12 -7.64
CA LEU A 140 12.88 0.48 -8.97
C LEU A 140 14.25 1.13 -9.16
N SER A 141 14.70 1.90 -8.18
CA SER A 141 16.03 2.53 -8.17
C SER A 141 17.16 1.51 -8.29
N TRP A 142 17.02 0.35 -7.65
CA TRP A 142 18.01 -0.73 -7.73
C TRP A 142 18.04 -1.40 -9.10
N GLU A 143 16.88 -1.75 -9.66
CA GLU A 143 16.81 -2.44 -10.95
C GLU A 143 17.19 -1.55 -12.13
N ARG A 144 16.86 -0.26 -12.07
CA ARG A 144 17.16 0.71 -13.13
C ARG A 144 18.52 1.39 -12.95
N GLU A 145 19.21 1.16 -11.85
CA GLU A 145 20.46 1.85 -11.49
C GLU A 145 20.36 3.40 -11.53
N LEU A 146 19.19 3.92 -11.17
CA LEU A 146 18.85 5.35 -11.21
C LEU A 146 18.31 5.84 -9.87
N SER A 147 18.43 7.14 -9.60
CA SER A 147 17.78 7.74 -8.43
C SER A 147 16.27 7.81 -8.63
N VAL A 148 15.52 7.24 -7.68
CA VAL A 148 14.07 7.41 -7.59
C VAL A 148 13.79 8.15 -6.28
N ASP A 149 13.32 9.39 -6.40
CA ASP A 149 13.13 10.33 -5.30
C ASP A 149 11.66 10.62 -4.99
N ARG A 150 10.73 10.07 -5.78
CA ARG A 150 9.29 10.24 -5.62
C ARG A 150 8.52 8.93 -5.82
N ALA A 151 7.31 8.88 -5.29
CA ALA A 151 6.36 7.78 -5.51
C ALA A 151 4.92 8.28 -5.42
N VAL A 152 3.98 7.57 -6.04
CA VAL A 152 2.56 7.98 -6.10
C VAL A 152 1.66 6.99 -5.38
N ALA A 153 0.79 7.50 -4.52
CA ALA A 153 -0.32 6.77 -3.92
C ALA A 153 -1.62 7.11 -4.64
N GLU A 154 -2.28 6.10 -5.19
CA GLU A 154 -3.59 6.24 -5.82
C GLU A 154 -4.68 5.63 -4.94
N TYR A 155 -5.80 6.34 -4.79
CA TYR A 155 -7.00 5.88 -4.08
C TYR A 155 -8.19 5.96 -5.03
N PRO A 156 -8.32 5.01 -5.97
CA PRO A 156 -9.21 5.18 -7.10
C PRO A 156 -10.67 5.20 -6.71
N GLY A 157 -11.07 4.56 -5.60
CA GLY A 157 -12.44 4.66 -5.10
C GLY A 157 -12.86 6.09 -4.72
N TYR A 158 -11.89 6.99 -4.50
CA TYR A 158 -12.10 8.36 -4.05
C TYR A 158 -11.67 9.40 -5.09
N GLY A 159 -11.10 8.98 -6.22
CA GLY A 159 -10.54 9.89 -7.23
C GLY A 159 -9.36 10.71 -6.70
N VAL A 160 -8.65 10.21 -5.67
CA VAL A 160 -7.55 10.92 -5.00
C VAL A 160 -6.22 10.32 -5.43
N VAL A 161 -5.28 11.18 -5.81
CA VAL A 161 -3.90 10.81 -6.13
C VAL A 161 -2.96 11.70 -5.31
N ARG A 162 -1.91 11.11 -4.73
CA ARG A 162 -0.95 11.82 -3.88
C ARG A 162 0.47 11.40 -4.21
N GLN A 163 1.28 12.36 -4.67
CA GLN A 163 2.74 12.19 -4.73
C GLN A 163 3.32 12.31 -3.30
N ILE A 164 4.35 11.50 -3.03
CA ILE A 164 5.23 11.68 -1.88
C ILE A 164 6.68 11.76 -2.35
N ASP A 165 7.48 12.53 -1.63
CA ASP A 165 8.93 12.53 -1.79
C ASP A 165 9.56 11.43 -0.92
N ILE A 166 10.62 10.82 -1.42
CA ILE A 166 11.40 9.79 -0.73
C ILE A 166 12.45 10.47 0.15
N ASP A 167 11.97 11.12 1.21
CA ASP A 167 12.81 11.85 2.16
C ASP A 167 13.49 10.94 3.20
N THR A 168 14.35 11.54 4.02
CA THR A 168 15.07 10.87 5.11
C THR A 168 14.13 10.24 6.14
N ARG A 169 13.02 10.91 6.48
CA ARG A 169 12.07 10.43 7.50
C ARG A 169 11.35 9.17 7.03
N ARG A 170 10.82 9.18 5.81
CA ARG A 170 10.15 8.04 5.17
C ARG A 170 11.12 6.89 4.94
N THR A 171 12.35 7.20 4.52
CA THR A 171 13.42 6.21 4.40
C THR A 171 13.75 5.57 5.75
N ALA A 172 13.78 6.34 6.84
CA ALA A 172 13.99 5.81 8.19
C ALA A 172 12.84 4.89 8.64
N ALA A 173 11.59 5.28 8.39
CA ALA A 173 10.41 4.45 8.67
C ALA A 173 10.46 3.11 7.90
N TYR A 174 10.78 3.15 6.60
CA TYR A 174 10.99 1.95 5.79
C TYR A 174 12.09 1.05 6.36
N ARG A 175 13.26 1.61 6.69
CA ARG A 175 14.36 0.84 7.29
C ARG A 175 13.99 0.25 8.65
N SER A 176 13.16 0.94 9.43
CA SER A 176 12.64 0.43 10.70
C SER A 176 11.73 -0.77 10.46
N ALA A 177 10.71 -0.63 9.60
CA ALA A 177 9.80 -1.71 9.26
C ALA A 177 10.53 -2.93 8.68
N ARG A 178 11.50 -2.73 7.77
CA ARG A 178 12.32 -3.83 7.23
C ARG A 178 13.11 -4.57 8.31
N ARG A 179 13.71 -3.84 9.26
CA ARG A 179 14.40 -4.45 10.42
C ARG A 179 13.43 -5.24 11.28
N THR A 180 12.22 -4.71 11.49
CA THR A 180 11.17 -5.42 12.22
C THR A 180 10.80 -6.73 11.54
N VAL A 181 10.58 -6.74 10.21
CA VAL A 181 10.31 -8.00 9.48
C VAL A 181 11.44 -9.02 9.72
N SER A 182 12.70 -8.60 9.58
CA SER A 182 13.85 -9.49 9.78
C SER A 182 14.00 -10.02 11.21
N ALA A 183 13.45 -9.33 12.20
CA ALA A 183 13.61 -9.67 13.62
C ALA A 183 12.43 -10.49 14.17
N ILE A 184 11.41 -10.81 13.38
CA ILE A 184 10.27 -11.62 13.84
C ILE A 184 10.69 -13.08 13.91
N ASP A 185 10.94 -13.56 15.13
CA ASP A 185 11.20 -14.96 15.48
C ASP A 185 10.06 -15.56 16.32
N GLY A 186 9.49 -14.76 17.21
CA GLY A 186 8.31 -15.03 18.04
C GLY A 186 7.24 -13.94 17.93
N PRO A 187 6.10 -14.08 18.63
CA PRO A 187 4.99 -13.13 18.54
C PRO A 187 5.41 -11.76 19.13
N PRO A 188 5.52 -10.69 18.32
CA PRO A 188 5.92 -9.38 18.80
C PRO A 188 4.94 -8.80 19.83
N ALA A 189 5.39 -7.80 20.60
CA ALA A 189 4.53 -7.07 21.52
C ALA A 189 3.25 -6.54 20.82
N LYS A 190 2.13 -6.49 21.57
CA LYS A 190 0.89 -5.92 21.02
C LYS A 190 1.12 -4.45 20.68
N THR A 191 0.55 -4.00 19.56
CA THR A 191 0.53 -2.58 19.23
C THR A 191 -0.19 -1.79 20.33
N SER A 192 0.33 -0.60 20.64
CA SER A 192 -0.31 0.36 21.54
C SER A 192 -1.55 0.99 20.91
N ASN A 193 -1.63 1.06 19.57
CA ASN A 193 -2.78 1.61 18.87
C ASN A 193 -3.91 0.57 18.76
N ARG A 194 -4.78 0.54 19.77
CA ARG A 194 -5.89 -0.42 19.87
C ARG A 194 -6.99 -0.24 18.82
N SER A 195 -7.11 0.91 18.17
CA SER A 195 -8.12 1.11 17.13
C SER A 195 -7.91 0.18 15.93
N LYS A 196 -6.67 -0.26 15.69
CA LYS A 196 -6.31 -1.25 14.67
C LYS A 196 -6.84 -2.65 14.97
N CYS A 197 -7.12 -2.97 16.23
CA CYS A 197 -7.44 -4.33 16.65
C CYS A 197 -8.87 -4.76 16.29
N GLY A 198 -9.82 -3.83 16.16
CA GLY A 198 -11.22 -4.14 15.91
C GLY A 198 -11.45 -4.86 14.56
N ALA A 199 -10.73 -4.44 13.52
CA ALA A 199 -10.85 -4.95 12.15
C ALA A 199 -9.75 -5.96 11.76
N CYS A 200 -8.97 -6.45 12.72
CA CYS A 200 -7.84 -7.35 12.43
C CYS A 200 -8.32 -8.80 12.29
N GLU A 201 -8.05 -9.47 11.16
CA GLU A 201 -8.45 -10.88 10.95
C GLU A 201 -7.88 -11.84 12.02
N TYR A 202 -6.75 -11.49 12.62
CA TYR A 202 -6.11 -12.28 13.67
C TYR A 202 -6.53 -11.90 15.10
N ARG A 203 -7.58 -11.09 15.28
CA ARG A 203 -7.98 -10.58 16.61
C ARG A 203 -8.18 -11.72 17.62
N ASP A 204 -8.82 -12.81 17.22
CA ASP A 204 -9.16 -13.94 18.09
C ASP A 204 -7.92 -14.73 18.53
N GLN A 205 -6.85 -14.69 17.74
CA GLN A 205 -5.54 -15.26 18.07
C GLN A 205 -4.65 -14.25 18.81
N CYS A 206 -4.95 -12.94 18.71
CA CYS A 206 -4.11 -11.85 19.17
C CYS A 206 -4.29 -11.56 20.67
N GLY A 207 -3.54 -12.31 21.48
CA GLY A 207 -3.48 -12.10 22.93
C GLY A 207 -4.35 -13.05 23.74
N VAL A 208 -4.81 -14.15 23.15
CA VAL A 208 -4.95 -15.37 23.94
C VAL A 208 -3.55 -15.73 24.44
N SER A 209 -3.41 -15.87 25.77
CA SER A 209 -2.25 -16.55 26.33
C SER A 209 -2.18 -17.89 25.63
N THR A 210 -1.12 -18.13 24.85
CA THR A 210 -0.75 -19.49 24.51
C THR A 210 -0.68 -20.20 25.86
N ARG A 211 -1.64 -21.07 26.16
CA ARG A 211 -1.52 -22.00 27.29
C ARG A 211 -0.25 -22.77 27.00
N SER A 212 0.88 -22.32 27.54
CA SER A 212 2.12 -23.06 27.47
C SER A 212 1.85 -24.38 28.19
N LEU A 213 2.43 -25.46 27.68
CA LEU A 213 2.32 -26.81 28.28
C LEU A 213 2.65 -26.81 29.79
N SER A 214 3.42 -25.83 30.29
CA SER A 214 3.65 -25.61 31.71
C SER A 214 2.38 -25.37 32.54
N SER A 215 1.31 -24.83 31.94
CA SER A 215 0.02 -24.60 32.61
C SER A 215 -0.92 -25.81 32.60
N LEU A 216 -0.58 -26.88 31.86
CA LEU A 216 -1.37 -28.12 31.77
C LEU A 216 -0.77 -29.27 32.60
N LEU A 217 0.48 -29.15 33.06
CA LEU A 217 1.19 -30.16 33.85
C LEU A 217 1.39 -29.77 35.33
N GLY A 218 0.77 -28.67 35.77
CA GLY A 218 0.74 -28.25 37.17
C GLY A 218 -0.63 -28.48 37.77
N GLY A 219 -0.93 -29.73 38.13
CA GLY A 219 -2.10 -30.17 38.89
C GLY A 219 -1.75 -31.44 39.65
#